data_AF-A0A258Y5E7-F1
#
_entry.id   AF-A0A258Y5E7-F1
#
_cell.length_a   1.000
_cell.length_b   1.000
_cell.length_c   1.000
_cell.angle_alpha   90.00
_cell.angle_beta   90.00
_cell.angle_gamma   90.00
#
_symmetry.space_group_name_H-M   'P 1'
#
loop_
_entity.id
_entity.type
_entity.pdbx_description
1 polymer ?
#
loop_
_entity_poly.entity_id
_entity_poly.type
_entity_poly.pdbx_seq_one_letter_code
_entity_poly.pdbx_strand_id
1 'polypeptide(L)'
;MKKILLLSLVLFGTRVLTAQINANMKLVDSTTSFKPLTATLTRGGLIKTANFHFYELNDKINQKSLYPNPEILVYQEGKKYKMKIQGIEKLIAVNKLQEVVESNIDGNFKGYDGNTSFRLVNQDVWKQDYPTGTVFTNLFRPAVTIYLSSEGYKMMIEGVAEDPILVKKL
;
A
#
# COMPACT_ATOMS: atom_id res chain seq x y z
N MET A 1 38.16 -58.30 -11.31
CA MET A 1 36.97 -57.42 -11.38
C MET A 1 36.74 -56.79 -10.02
N LYS A 2 36.43 -55.47 -10.01
CA LYS A 2 35.83 -54.62 -8.97
C LYS A 2 36.69 -53.39 -8.67
N LYS A 3 36.47 -52.34 -9.48
CA LYS A 3 36.82 -50.95 -9.18
C LYS A 3 35.77 -50.43 -8.19
N ILE A 4 36.20 -49.91 -7.05
CA ILE A 4 35.31 -49.21 -6.10
C ILE A 4 35.24 -47.75 -6.58
N LEU A 5 34.06 -47.33 -7.01
CA LEU A 5 33.75 -45.96 -7.40
C LEU A 5 33.51 -45.14 -6.12
N LEU A 6 34.33 -44.13 -5.85
CA LEU A 6 34.08 -43.15 -4.80
C LEU A 6 33.07 -42.13 -5.34
N LEU A 7 31.85 -42.14 -4.81
CA LEU A 7 30.79 -41.20 -5.17
C LEU A 7 31.01 -39.89 -4.38
N SER A 8 31.52 -38.85 -5.03
CA SER A 8 31.63 -37.51 -4.46
C SER A 8 30.25 -36.84 -4.40
N LEU A 9 29.69 -36.77 -3.20
CA LEU A 9 28.45 -36.06 -2.91
C LEU A 9 28.72 -34.55 -2.95
N VAL A 10 28.31 -33.89 -4.04
CA VAL A 10 28.36 -32.42 -4.16
C VAL A 10 27.21 -31.84 -3.33
N LEU A 11 27.53 -31.34 -2.14
CA LEU A 11 26.62 -30.50 -1.34
C LEU A 11 26.46 -29.14 -2.02
N PHE A 12 25.42 -29.00 -2.84
CA PHE A 12 24.92 -27.69 -3.24
C PHE A 12 24.26 -27.02 -2.03
N GLY A 13 25.06 -26.29 -1.25
CA GLY A 13 24.54 -25.40 -0.22
C GLY A 13 23.77 -24.25 -0.89
N THR A 14 22.44 -24.30 -0.87
CA THR A 14 21.63 -23.13 -1.20
C THR A 14 21.86 -22.08 -0.14
N ARG A 15 22.68 -21.07 -0.44
CA ARG A 15 22.75 -19.86 0.38
C ARG A 15 21.45 -19.09 0.17
N VAL A 16 20.52 -19.24 1.09
CA VAL A 16 19.42 -18.29 1.24
C VAL A 16 20.09 -16.97 1.64
N LEU A 17 20.08 -15.99 0.73
CA LEU A 17 20.42 -14.61 1.04
C LEU A 17 19.36 -14.09 2.01
N THR A 18 19.57 -14.26 3.31
CA THR A 18 18.84 -13.47 4.30
C THR A 18 19.38 -12.04 4.17
N ALA A 19 18.74 -11.23 3.33
CA ALA A 19 18.81 -9.78 3.45
C ALA A 19 18.59 -9.46 4.93
N GLN A 20 19.53 -8.75 5.56
CA GLN A 20 19.63 -8.53 7.00
C GLN A 20 18.27 -8.22 7.65
N ILE A 21 17.62 -9.27 8.17
CA ILE A 21 16.53 -9.10 9.11
C ILE A 21 17.21 -8.90 10.45
N ASN A 22 17.42 -7.64 10.85
CA ASN A 22 17.87 -7.31 12.21
C ASN A 22 17.02 -8.10 13.22
N ALA A 23 17.65 -8.67 14.25
CA ALA A 23 17.10 -9.66 15.19
C ALA A 23 15.81 -9.25 15.93
N ASN A 24 15.33 -8.02 15.76
CA ASN A 24 14.15 -7.46 16.43
C ASN A 24 12.92 -7.31 15.51
N MET A 25 12.98 -7.74 14.25
CA MET A 25 11.86 -7.65 13.31
C MET A 25 10.98 -8.90 13.35
N LYS A 26 9.71 -8.73 13.73
CA LYS A 26 8.71 -9.80 13.73
C LYS A 26 7.92 -9.78 12.43
N LEU A 27 7.81 -10.92 11.74
CA LEU A 27 6.89 -11.08 10.62
C LEU A 27 5.44 -11.00 11.14
N VAL A 28 4.64 -10.09 10.60
CA VAL A 28 3.25 -9.84 11.03
C VAL A 28 2.23 -10.01 9.91
N ASP A 29 2.66 -10.06 8.66
CA ASP A 29 1.81 -10.34 7.51
C ASP A 29 2.63 -11.07 6.44
N SER A 30 2.03 -12.08 5.80
CA SER A 30 2.61 -12.87 4.71
C SER A 30 1.50 -13.19 3.74
N THR A 31 1.48 -12.49 2.61
CA THR A 31 0.28 -12.39 1.75
C THR A 31 0.67 -11.89 0.35
N THR A 32 -0.32 -11.51 -0.45
CA THR A 32 -0.15 -10.84 -1.73
C THR A 32 -0.90 -9.51 -1.74
N SER A 33 -0.81 -8.77 -2.84
CA SER A 33 -1.66 -7.58 -3.05
C SER A 33 -3.11 -7.98 -3.36
N PHE A 34 -4.06 -7.17 -2.88
CA PHE A 34 -5.49 -7.39 -3.14
C PHE A 34 -5.87 -7.10 -4.61
N LYS A 35 -5.28 -6.03 -5.18
CA LYS A 35 -5.33 -5.71 -6.62
C LYS A 35 -3.94 -5.93 -7.23
N PRO A 36 -3.84 -6.17 -8.55
CA PRO A 36 -2.56 -6.20 -9.22
C PRO A 36 -1.74 -4.91 -9.01
N LEU A 37 -0.47 -5.03 -8.63
CA LEU A 37 0.45 -3.88 -8.49
C LEU A 37 1.03 -3.48 -9.85
N THR A 38 0.22 -2.87 -10.71
CA THR A 38 0.64 -2.45 -12.06
C THR A 38 1.17 -1.01 -12.13
N ALA A 39 0.81 -0.18 -11.15
CA ALA A 39 1.27 1.19 -11.04
C ALA A 39 2.71 1.27 -10.52
N THR A 40 3.37 2.41 -10.77
CA THR A 40 4.65 2.73 -10.13
C THR A 40 4.41 2.87 -8.63
N LEU A 41 5.20 2.17 -7.82
CA LEU A 41 5.15 2.32 -6.37
C LEU A 41 5.82 3.65 -6.03
N THR A 42 5.09 4.61 -5.48
CA THR A 42 5.57 5.94 -5.09
C THR A 42 5.30 6.20 -3.61
N ARG A 43 6.00 7.16 -3.01
CA ARG A 43 5.73 7.60 -1.64
C ARG A 43 4.31 8.16 -1.54
N GLY A 44 3.56 7.81 -0.49
CA GLY A 44 2.14 8.15 -0.33
C GLY A 44 1.20 7.14 -0.99
N GLY A 45 1.72 6.28 -1.89
CA GLY A 45 0.94 5.21 -2.50
C GLY A 45 0.42 4.22 -1.46
N LEU A 46 -0.80 3.71 -1.68
CA LEU A 46 -1.44 2.74 -0.80
C LEU A 46 -1.35 1.33 -1.38
N ILE A 47 -1.03 0.37 -0.52
CA ILE A 47 -1.13 -1.06 -0.81
C ILE A 47 -2.18 -1.67 0.11
N LYS A 48 -3.22 -2.23 -0.49
CA LYS A 48 -4.15 -3.15 0.17
C LYS A 48 -3.63 -4.58 -0.01
N THR A 49 -3.45 -5.30 1.09
CA THR A 49 -3.09 -6.72 1.03
C THR A 49 -4.33 -7.61 0.90
N ALA A 50 -4.14 -8.86 0.46
CA ALA A 50 -5.24 -9.82 0.37
C ALA A 50 -5.86 -10.15 1.75
N ASN A 51 -5.15 -9.86 2.83
CA ASN A 51 -5.65 -9.92 4.21
C ASN A 51 -6.43 -8.66 4.64
N PHE A 52 -6.80 -7.79 3.70
CA PHE A 52 -7.56 -6.56 3.91
C PHE A 52 -6.88 -5.52 4.83
N HIS A 53 -5.57 -5.63 5.02
CA HIS A 53 -4.79 -4.57 5.65
C HIS A 53 -4.36 -3.53 4.63
N PHE A 54 -4.25 -2.29 5.09
CA PHE A 54 -3.78 -1.17 4.29
C PHE A 54 -2.43 -0.67 4.80
N TYR A 55 -1.54 -0.37 3.86
CA TYR A 55 -0.22 0.18 4.13
C TYR A 55 0.06 1.37 3.20
N GLU A 56 0.54 2.47 3.77
CA GLU A 56 1.05 3.62 3.02
C GLU A 56 2.57 3.51 2.86
N LEU A 57 3.06 3.73 1.65
CA LEU A 57 4.49 3.72 1.31
C LEU A 57 5.18 5.02 1.76
N ASN A 58 6.20 4.92 2.62
CA ASN A 58 6.94 6.09 3.12
C ASN A 58 8.30 6.33 2.47
N ASP A 59 8.78 5.36 1.71
CA ASP A 59 10.02 5.49 0.96
C ASP A 59 9.77 6.02 -0.45
N LYS A 60 10.73 6.81 -0.96
CA LYS A 60 10.81 7.04 -2.40
C LYS A 60 11.20 5.73 -3.08
N ILE A 61 10.27 5.22 -3.87
CA ILE A 61 10.44 4.10 -4.79
C ILE A 61 10.00 4.69 -6.13
N ASN A 62 10.73 4.37 -7.19
CA ASN A 62 10.39 4.79 -8.55
C ASN A 62 10.50 3.56 -9.47
N GLN A 63 9.84 2.48 -9.04
CA GLN A 63 9.88 1.18 -9.70
C GLN A 63 8.46 0.61 -9.73
N LYS A 64 8.10 -0.04 -10.84
CA LYS A 64 6.89 -0.86 -10.94
C LYS A 64 7.16 -2.23 -10.34
N SER A 65 6.13 -2.88 -9.79
CA SER A 65 6.24 -4.30 -9.47
C SER A 65 6.51 -5.10 -10.74
N LEU A 66 7.45 -6.05 -10.67
CA LEU A 66 7.72 -6.98 -11.76
C LEU A 66 6.63 -8.05 -11.90
N TYR A 67 5.86 -8.26 -10.82
CA TYR A 67 4.81 -9.26 -10.74
C TYR A 67 3.47 -8.57 -10.47
N PRO A 68 2.39 -8.93 -11.18
CA PRO A 68 1.06 -8.39 -10.89
C PRO A 68 0.62 -8.69 -9.46
N ASN A 69 0.84 -9.91 -8.97
CA ASN A 69 0.49 -10.35 -7.62
C ASN A 69 1.77 -10.78 -6.88
N PRO A 70 2.62 -9.84 -6.45
CA PRO A 70 3.87 -10.18 -5.78
C PRO A 70 3.60 -10.77 -4.40
N GLU A 71 4.49 -11.64 -3.93
CA GLU A 71 4.59 -11.94 -2.50
C GLU A 71 4.90 -10.66 -1.71
N ILE A 72 4.17 -10.45 -0.63
CA ILE A 72 4.30 -9.33 0.29
C ILE A 72 4.53 -9.87 1.70
N LEU A 73 5.66 -9.50 2.28
CA LEU A 73 6.00 -9.78 3.67
C LEU A 73 6.05 -8.46 4.44
N VAL A 74 5.32 -8.38 5.54
CA VAL A 74 5.33 -7.19 6.42
C VAL A 74 5.97 -7.56 7.75
N TYR A 75 6.99 -6.79 8.12
CA TYR A 75 7.73 -6.90 9.35
C TYR A 75 7.40 -5.73 10.27
N GLN A 76 7.32 -6.00 11.57
CA GLN A 76 7.12 -5.00 12.61
C GLN A 76 8.38 -4.89 13.48
N GLU A 77 8.80 -3.66 13.73
CA GLU A 77 9.91 -3.27 14.62
C GLU A 77 9.40 -2.19 15.58
N GLY A 78 8.92 -2.59 16.76
CA GLY A 78 8.21 -1.70 17.67
C GLY A 78 6.92 -1.14 17.05
N LYS A 79 6.83 0.18 16.86
CA LYS A 79 5.70 0.85 16.18
C LYS A 79 5.91 1.04 14.68
N LYS A 80 7.07 0.67 14.14
CA LYS A 80 7.43 0.85 12.73
C LYS A 80 7.13 -0.43 11.96
N TYR A 81 6.72 -0.27 10.70
CA TYR A 81 6.50 -1.39 9.79
C TYR A 81 7.42 -1.26 8.58
N LYS A 82 7.86 -2.41 8.08
CA LYS A 82 8.64 -2.53 6.85
C LYS A 82 8.02 -3.59 5.96
N MET A 83 7.97 -3.33 4.66
CA MET A 83 7.38 -4.21 3.67
C MET A 83 8.44 -4.68 2.68
N LYS A 84 8.52 -5.99 2.48
CA LYS A 84 9.28 -6.62 1.39
C LYS A 84 8.27 -7.01 0.32
N ILE A 85 8.50 -6.55 -0.91
CA ILE A 85 7.68 -6.88 -2.08
C ILE A 85 8.56 -7.70 -3.03
N GLN A 86 8.04 -8.81 -3.54
CA GLN A 86 8.73 -9.64 -4.53
C GLN A 86 9.16 -8.81 -5.75
N GLY A 87 10.44 -8.93 -6.14
CA GLY A 87 11.01 -8.15 -7.25
C GLY A 87 11.43 -6.72 -6.90
N ILE A 88 11.17 -6.25 -5.68
CA ILE A 88 11.73 -4.99 -5.15
C ILE A 88 12.84 -5.34 -4.16
N GLU A 89 14.08 -4.94 -4.47
CA GLU A 89 15.24 -5.28 -3.65
C GLU A 89 15.20 -4.59 -2.28
N LYS A 90 14.83 -3.30 -2.27
CA LYS A 90 14.73 -2.48 -1.07
C LYS A 90 13.64 -2.98 -0.13
N LEU A 91 13.94 -3.03 1.17
CA LEU A 91 12.95 -3.18 2.22
C LEU A 91 12.31 -1.80 2.51
N ILE A 92 11.00 -1.70 2.36
CA ILE A 92 10.27 -0.43 2.27
C ILE A 92 9.70 -0.04 3.62
N ALA A 93 9.95 1.17 4.11
CA ALA A 93 9.23 1.70 5.26
C ALA A 93 7.76 1.96 4.91
N VAL A 94 6.84 1.46 5.74
CA VAL A 94 5.39 1.63 5.54
C VAL A 94 4.69 2.04 6.84
N ASN A 95 3.57 2.74 6.72
CA ASN A 95 2.62 2.94 7.82
C ASN A 95 1.49 1.93 7.68
N LYS A 96 1.20 1.15 8.73
CA LYS A 96 -0.04 0.38 8.77
C LYS A 96 -1.19 1.34 9.07
N LEU A 97 -2.15 1.43 8.14
CA LEU A 97 -3.27 2.34 8.25
C LEU A 97 -4.35 1.81 9.19
N GLN A 98 -5.06 2.74 9.84
CA GLN A 98 -6.13 2.47 10.79
C GLN A 98 -7.38 3.24 10.37
N GLU A 99 -8.55 2.78 10.85
CA GLU A 99 -9.85 3.41 10.59
C GLU A 99 -10.12 3.61 9.09
N VAL A 100 -9.80 2.60 8.29
CA VAL A 100 -9.94 2.67 6.84
C VAL A 100 -11.39 2.49 6.43
N VAL A 101 -11.90 3.43 5.64
CA VAL A 101 -13.22 3.37 4.99
C VAL A 101 -13.00 3.26 3.49
N GLU A 102 -13.52 2.18 2.89
CA GLU A 102 -13.62 2.02 1.44
C GLU A 102 -15.06 2.26 0.99
N SER A 103 -15.26 3.14 0.02
CA SER A 103 -16.58 3.39 -0.55
C SER A 103 -16.46 3.99 -1.96
N ASN A 104 -17.56 4.53 -2.46
CA ASN A 104 -17.60 5.35 -3.66
C ASN A 104 -18.28 6.68 -3.32
N ILE A 105 -17.88 7.75 -3.99
CA ILE A 105 -18.68 8.97 -4.01
C ILE A 105 -20.05 8.64 -4.60
N ASP A 106 -21.10 9.20 -4.02
CA ASP A 106 -22.46 9.02 -4.51
C ASP A 106 -22.75 9.99 -5.66
N GLY A 107 -23.05 9.43 -6.84
CA GLY A 107 -23.37 10.18 -8.06
C GLY A 107 -22.17 10.74 -8.83
N ASN A 108 -22.39 11.87 -9.51
CA ASN A 108 -21.40 12.54 -10.36
C ASN A 108 -20.42 13.34 -9.52
N PHE A 109 -19.12 13.11 -9.70
CA PHE A 109 -18.03 13.83 -9.08
C PHE A 109 -17.36 14.76 -10.09
N LYS A 110 -17.38 16.07 -9.81
CA LYS A 110 -16.84 17.12 -10.71
C LYS A 110 -15.51 17.70 -10.27
N GLY A 111 -14.91 17.16 -9.20
CA GLY A 111 -13.73 17.72 -8.56
C GLY A 111 -14.03 18.35 -7.21
N TYR A 112 -13.07 19.11 -6.68
CA TYR A 112 -13.15 19.76 -5.37
C TYR A 112 -12.40 21.10 -5.35
N ASP A 113 -12.74 21.98 -4.41
CA ASP A 113 -12.31 23.39 -4.38
C ASP A 113 -11.84 23.91 -3.00
N GLY A 114 -11.70 23.02 -2.02
CA GLY A 114 -11.37 23.36 -0.63
C GLY A 114 -12.58 23.46 0.30
N ASN A 115 -13.81 23.52 -0.23
CA ASN A 115 -15.05 23.56 0.56
C ASN A 115 -16.00 22.39 0.23
N THR A 116 -15.56 21.47 -0.60
CA THR A 116 -16.39 20.41 -1.15
C THR A 116 -16.78 19.39 -0.08
N SER A 117 -18.05 18.96 -0.13
CA SER A 117 -18.58 17.87 0.70
C SER A 117 -18.79 16.63 -0.17
N PHE A 118 -18.36 15.49 0.34
CA PHE A 118 -18.42 14.19 -0.32
C PHE A 118 -19.46 13.33 0.38
N ARG A 119 -20.59 13.11 -0.29
CA ARG A 119 -21.54 12.07 0.10
C ARG A 119 -21.06 10.75 -0.48
N LEU A 120 -21.02 9.71 0.34
CA LEU A 120 -20.60 8.38 -0.07
C LEU A 120 -21.81 7.45 -0.20
N VAL A 121 -21.65 6.37 -0.97
CA VAL A 121 -22.70 5.35 -1.16
C VAL A 121 -23.04 4.63 0.15
N ASN A 122 -22.09 4.53 1.08
CA ASN A 122 -22.33 4.01 2.43
C ASN A 122 -23.07 5.00 3.35
N GLN A 123 -23.58 6.11 2.82
CA GLN A 123 -24.30 7.20 3.50
C GLN A 123 -23.44 8.13 4.37
N ASP A 124 -22.16 7.85 4.56
CA ASP A 124 -21.26 8.78 5.23
C ASP A 124 -21.15 10.10 4.44
N VAL A 125 -20.96 11.18 5.18
CA VAL A 125 -20.67 12.50 4.61
C VAL A 125 -19.36 13.00 5.18
N TRP A 126 -18.47 13.43 4.28
CA TRP A 126 -17.16 13.97 4.61
C TRP A 126 -17.03 15.37 4.00
N LYS A 127 -16.23 16.24 4.60
CA LYS A 127 -15.95 17.58 4.09
C LYS A 127 -14.45 17.84 4.08
N GLN A 128 -13.97 18.57 3.07
CA GLN A 128 -12.58 19.05 3.09
C GLN A 128 -12.28 19.81 4.39
N ASP A 129 -11.18 19.44 5.04
CA ASP A 129 -10.78 20.02 6.32
C ASP A 129 -9.79 21.19 6.17
N TYR A 130 -9.19 21.32 4.99
CA TYR A 130 -8.28 22.41 4.63
C TYR A 130 -8.32 22.66 3.10
N PRO A 131 -8.06 23.88 2.60
CA PRO A 131 -7.91 24.12 1.16
C PRO A 131 -6.69 23.37 0.59
N THR A 132 -6.90 22.12 0.18
CA THR A 132 -5.93 21.28 -0.51
C THR A 132 -6.16 21.39 -2.01
N GLY A 133 -5.62 22.42 -2.66
CA GLY A 133 -5.71 22.61 -4.12
C GLY A 133 -7.14 22.63 -4.69
N THR A 134 -7.24 22.72 -6.01
CA THR A 134 -8.51 22.63 -6.74
C THR A 134 -8.35 21.62 -7.86
N VAL A 135 -9.33 20.72 -7.99
CA VAL A 135 -9.39 19.76 -9.08
C VAL A 135 -10.70 19.95 -9.81
N PHE A 136 -10.63 19.83 -11.14
CA PHE A 136 -11.80 19.71 -12.00
C PHE A 136 -11.72 18.37 -12.74
N THR A 137 -12.78 17.59 -12.69
CA THR A 137 -12.89 16.31 -13.39
C THR A 137 -14.36 16.02 -13.73
N ASN A 138 -14.63 14.87 -14.33
CA ASN A 138 -15.99 14.37 -14.51
C ASN A 138 -15.99 12.85 -14.40
N LEU A 139 -16.20 12.34 -13.19
CA LEU A 139 -16.20 10.91 -12.87
C LEU A 139 -17.56 10.51 -12.31
N PHE A 140 -18.06 9.33 -12.68
CA PHE A 140 -19.26 8.77 -12.08
C PHE A 140 -18.89 7.79 -10.98
N ARG A 141 -19.32 8.08 -9.74
CA ARG A 141 -19.12 7.25 -8.54
C ARG A 141 -17.67 6.75 -8.34
N PRO A 142 -16.65 7.63 -8.42
CA PRO A 142 -15.26 7.20 -8.21
C PRO A 142 -15.09 6.54 -6.84
N ALA A 143 -14.23 5.51 -6.79
CA ALA A 143 -13.89 4.85 -5.54
C ALA A 143 -13.06 5.76 -4.65
N VAL A 144 -13.26 5.66 -3.34
CA VAL A 144 -12.51 6.40 -2.34
C VAL A 144 -11.97 5.48 -1.25
N THR A 145 -10.79 5.82 -0.76
CA THR A 145 -10.21 5.24 0.46
C THR A 145 -9.95 6.36 1.44
N ILE A 146 -10.60 6.32 2.60
CA ILE A 146 -10.41 7.28 3.69
C ILE A 146 -9.70 6.57 4.83
N TYR A 147 -8.73 7.22 5.46
CA TYR A 147 -7.97 6.61 6.56
C TYR A 147 -7.44 7.66 7.53
N LEU A 148 -7.25 7.27 8.78
CA LEU A 148 -6.67 8.15 9.79
C LEU A 148 -5.15 8.26 9.58
N SER A 149 -4.65 9.49 9.60
CA SER A 149 -3.22 9.82 9.59
C SER A 149 -2.87 10.73 10.78
N SER A 150 -1.59 11.06 10.96
CA SER A 150 -1.16 12.03 11.98
C SER A 150 -1.68 13.45 11.75
N GLU A 151 -2.10 13.77 10.52
CA GLU A 151 -2.61 15.09 10.12
C GLU A 151 -4.15 15.16 10.17
N GLY A 152 -4.83 14.07 10.53
CA GLY A 152 -6.28 13.91 10.41
C GLY A 152 -6.66 12.84 9.37
N TYR A 153 -7.94 12.79 8.98
CA TYR A 153 -8.36 11.83 7.96
C TYR A 153 -7.93 12.29 6.57
N LYS A 154 -7.36 11.36 5.82
CA LYS A 154 -6.96 11.53 4.42
C LYS A 154 -7.91 10.78 3.52
N MET A 155 -8.30 11.36 2.40
CA MET A 155 -9.14 10.76 1.37
C MET A 155 -8.36 10.67 0.06
N MET A 156 -8.22 9.45 -0.45
CA MET A 156 -7.76 9.15 -1.81
C MET A 156 -8.98 8.96 -2.69
N ILE A 157 -8.98 9.54 -3.89
CA ILE A 157 -10.05 9.41 -4.88
C ILE A 157 -9.46 8.77 -6.15
N GLU A 158 -9.92 7.58 -6.52
CA GLU A 158 -9.44 6.90 -7.73
C GLU A 158 -9.78 7.76 -8.98
N GLY A 159 -8.79 7.94 -9.87
CA GLY A 159 -8.94 8.73 -11.10
C GLY A 159 -8.70 10.23 -10.96
N VAL A 160 -8.24 10.69 -9.80
CA VAL A 160 -7.87 12.09 -9.50
C VAL A 160 -6.38 12.15 -9.10
N ALA A 161 -5.82 13.37 -9.01
CA ALA A 161 -4.44 13.66 -8.56
C ALA A 161 -3.94 12.72 -7.46
N GLU A 162 -2.65 12.40 -7.50
CA GLU A 162 -2.07 11.31 -6.70
C GLU A 162 -2.06 11.56 -5.19
N ASP A 163 -2.07 12.83 -4.75
CA ASP A 163 -1.98 13.14 -3.33
C ASP A 163 -3.35 13.07 -2.62
N PRO A 164 -3.43 12.45 -1.43
CA PRO A 164 -4.65 12.45 -0.62
C PRO A 164 -5.01 13.85 -0.14
N ILE A 165 -6.31 14.13 -0.05
CA ILE A 165 -6.83 15.37 0.54
C ILE A 165 -7.23 15.16 2.00
N LEU A 166 -7.07 16.21 2.83
CA LEU A 166 -7.54 16.18 4.22
C LEU A 166 -9.05 16.39 4.28
N VAL A 167 -9.72 15.52 5.03
CA VAL A 167 -11.16 15.54 5.23
C VAL A 167 -11.50 15.37 6.71
N LYS A 168 -12.70 15.81 7.07
CA LYS A 168 -13.33 15.52 8.36
C LYS A 168 -14.71 14.92 8.14
N LYS A 169 -15.10 14.02 9.03
CA LYS A 169 -16.44 13.45 9.03
C LYS A 169 -17.45 14.52 9.49
N LEU A 170 -18.59 14.62 8.82
CA LEU A 170 -19.71 15.48 9.20
C LEU A 170 -20.74 14.74 10.07
#